data_AF-A0A7Y7CG16-F1
#
_entry.id   AF-A0A7Y7CG16-F1
#
_cell.length_a   1.000
_cell.length_b   1.000
_cell.length_c   1.000
_cell.angle_alpha   90.00
_cell.angle_beta   90.00
_cell.angle_gamma   90.00
#
_symmetry.space_group_name_H-M   'P 1'
#
loop_
_entity.id
_entity.type
_entity.pdbx_description
1 polymer ?
#
loop_
_entity_poly.entity_id
_entity_poly.type
_entity_poly.pdbx_seq_one_letter_code
_entity_poly.pdbx_strand_id
1 'polypeptide(L)'
;MDEKALKLLLGSVKSGRVSVDAAVGKLKDLPFAELGYATLDTHRNLRFGFPEVVLGEPKTVEQLLGIVGALVERKQTVLVTRLQPDKAEVLVSRFPKGLYHPVARIFHLKQGKVRSGKVAIVTAGTSDIPVAEEAAVTAEAMGAEVRRVYDVGVAGIHRLLRRREEIQECHVAVVVAG
;
A
#
# COMPACT_ATOMS: atom_id res chain seq x y z
N MET A 1 -15.84 -5.55 2.55
CA MET A 1 -16.75 -5.72 1.38
C MET A 1 -17.02 -4.34 0.77
N ASP A 2 -17.08 -4.18 -0.56
CA ASP A 2 -17.44 -2.90 -1.20
C ASP A 2 -18.96 -2.76 -1.44
N GLU A 3 -19.44 -1.55 -1.78
CA GLU A 3 -20.88 -1.28 -1.96
C GLU A 3 -21.52 -2.13 -3.07
N LYS A 4 -20.76 -2.42 -4.14
CA LYS A 4 -21.24 -3.22 -5.27
C LYS A 4 -21.40 -4.70 -4.87
N ALA A 5 -20.44 -5.23 -4.12
CA ALA A 5 -20.48 -6.58 -3.56
C ALA A 5 -21.58 -6.71 -2.52
N LEU A 6 -21.84 -5.67 -1.72
CA LEU A 6 -22.94 -5.66 -0.75
C LEU A 6 -24.29 -5.66 -1.46
N LYS A 7 -24.49 -4.82 -2.49
CA LYS A 7 -25.71 -4.83 -3.32
C LYS A 7 -25.93 -6.19 -3.99
N LEU A 8 -24.87 -6.84 -4.46
CA LEU A 8 -24.92 -8.20 -5.01
C LEU A 8 -25.32 -9.24 -3.97
N LEU A 9 -24.76 -9.18 -2.76
CA LEU A 9 -25.11 -10.10 -1.67
C LEU A 9 -26.58 -9.93 -1.26
N LEU A 10 -27.03 -8.69 -1.04
CA LEU A 10 -28.42 -8.38 -0.69
C LEU A 10 -29.39 -8.77 -1.82
N GLY A 11 -29.02 -8.55 -3.07
CA GLY A 11 -29.78 -9.02 -4.23
C GLY A 11 -29.86 -10.55 -4.30
N SER A 12 -28.79 -11.25 -3.91
CA SER A 12 -28.76 -12.72 -3.86
C SER A 12 -29.68 -13.27 -2.77
N VAL A 13 -29.73 -12.62 -1.60
CA VAL A 13 -30.69 -12.94 -0.52
C VAL A 13 -32.12 -12.70 -0.98
N LYS A 14 -32.40 -11.53 -1.59
CA LYS A 14 -33.73 -11.20 -2.13
C LYS A 14 -34.20 -12.22 -3.18
N SER A 15 -33.28 -12.75 -3.98
CA SER A 15 -33.59 -13.77 -4.99
C SER A 15 -33.63 -15.20 -4.46
N GLY A 16 -33.43 -15.44 -3.17
CA GLY A 16 -33.40 -16.78 -2.56
C GLY A 16 -32.16 -17.62 -2.88
N ARG A 17 -31.17 -17.07 -3.60
CA ARG A 17 -29.92 -17.76 -3.96
C ARG A 17 -28.98 -17.96 -2.78
N VAL A 18 -29.12 -17.16 -1.73
CA VAL A 18 -28.32 -17.23 -0.50
C VAL A 18 -29.29 -17.09 0.67
N SER A 19 -29.20 -17.97 1.66
CA SER A 19 -30.00 -17.86 2.88
C SER A 19 -29.58 -16.63 3.69
N VAL A 20 -30.50 -16.11 4.51
CA VAL A 20 -30.18 -14.99 5.40
C VAL A 20 -29.02 -15.36 6.33
N ASP A 21 -28.97 -16.57 6.87
CA ASP A 21 -27.88 -17.02 7.74
C ASP A 21 -26.52 -17.09 7.03
N ALA A 22 -26.49 -17.55 5.77
CA ALA A 22 -25.26 -17.56 4.97
C ALA A 22 -24.80 -16.15 4.61
N ALA A 23 -25.73 -15.23 4.38
CA ALA A 23 -25.41 -13.82 4.18
C ALA A 23 -24.91 -13.15 5.47
N VAL A 24 -25.54 -13.42 6.61
CA VAL A 24 -25.08 -12.95 7.92
C VAL A 24 -23.70 -13.51 8.25
N GLY A 25 -23.41 -14.78 7.92
CA GLY A 25 -22.06 -15.34 8.04
C GLY A 25 -21.02 -14.56 7.23
N LYS A 26 -21.33 -14.21 5.98
CA LYS A 26 -20.47 -13.36 5.13
C LYS A 26 -20.35 -11.92 5.63
N LEU A 27 -21.33 -11.45 6.41
CA LEU A 27 -21.32 -10.13 7.04
C LEU A 27 -20.67 -10.14 8.44
N LYS A 28 -20.55 -11.30 9.10
CA LYS A 28 -19.92 -11.46 10.42
C LYS A 28 -18.41 -11.21 10.37
N ASP A 29 -17.76 -11.47 9.23
CA ASP A 29 -16.35 -11.15 8.98
C ASP A 29 -16.12 -9.66 8.63
N LEU A 30 -17.03 -8.77 9.04
CA LEU A 30 -16.93 -7.32 8.88
C LEU A 30 -16.73 -6.66 10.25
N PRO A 31 -15.86 -5.64 10.42
CA PRO A 31 -14.90 -5.03 9.48
C PRO A 31 -13.51 -5.70 9.42
N PHE A 32 -13.25 -6.68 10.27
CA PHE A 32 -11.90 -7.16 10.56
C PHE A 32 -11.70 -8.63 10.21
N ALA A 33 -10.47 -9.01 9.88
CA ALA A 33 -10.07 -10.41 9.81
C ALA A 33 -9.17 -10.74 11.01
N GLU A 34 -9.59 -11.66 11.87
CA GLU A 34 -8.79 -12.10 12.99
C GLU A 34 -7.95 -13.32 12.60
N LEU A 35 -6.64 -13.16 12.66
CA LEU A 35 -5.66 -14.22 12.39
C LEU A 35 -5.13 -14.85 13.68
N GLY A 36 -5.70 -14.50 14.84
CA GLY A 36 -5.24 -14.89 16.17
C GLY A 36 -4.05 -14.08 16.71
N TYR A 37 -3.18 -13.58 15.82
CA TYR A 37 -2.04 -12.71 16.17
C TYR A 37 -2.12 -11.31 15.54
N ALA A 38 -3.11 -11.07 14.69
CA ALA A 38 -3.38 -9.78 14.07
C ALA A 38 -4.87 -9.65 13.74
N THR A 39 -5.39 -8.44 13.89
CA THR A 39 -6.75 -8.07 13.48
C THR A 39 -6.63 -7.09 12.32
N LEU A 40 -6.90 -7.55 11.09
CA LEU A 40 -6.72 -6.75 9.88
C LEU A 40 -7.95 -5.87 9.62
N ASP A 41 -7.77 -4.56 9.51
CA ASP A 41 -8.84 -3.66 9.07
C ASP A 41 -9.08 -3.76 7.56
N THR A 42 -9.98 -4.66 7.19
CA THR A 42 -10.28 -4.93 5.78
C THR A 42 -11.21 -3.88 5.17
N HIS A 43 -11.72 -2.93 5.97
CA HIS A 43 -12.56 -1.83 5.52
C HIS A 43 -11.82 -0.51 5.35
N ARG A 44 -10.53 -0.45 5.71
CA ARG A 44 -9.71 0.76 5.59
C ARG A 44 -9.75 1.39 4.19
N ASN A 45 -9.65 0.55 3.15
CA ASN A 45 -9.74 1.01 1.76
C ASN A 45 -11.11 1.60 1.40
N LEU A 46 -12.20 1.07 1.97
CA LEU A 46 -13.53 1.62 1.75
C LEU A 46 -13.71 2.97 2.44
N ARG A 47 -13.17 3.13 3.66
CA ARG A 47 -13.33 4.34 4.47
C ARG A 47 -12.41 5.48 4.04
N PHE A 48 -11.16 5.16 3.72
CA PHE A 48 -10.10 6.16 3.50
C PHE A 48 -9.52 6.11 2.09
N GLY A 49 -9.94 5.15 1.27
CA GLY A 49 -9.43 5.00 -0.08
C GLY A 49 -7.99 4.48 -0.15
N PHE A 50 -7.41 3.95 0.92
CA PHE A 50 -6.08 3.32 0.87
C PHE A 50 -6.04 2.00 1.66
N PRO A 51 -5.20 1.03 1.23
CA PRO A 51 -5.17 -0.30 1.83
C PRO A 51 -4.55 -0.30 3.24
N GLU A 52 -4.69 -1.44 3.93
CA GLU A 52 -3.98 -1.68 5.18
C GLU A 52 -2.47 -1.80 4.93
N VAL A 53 -1.68 -1.10 5.74
CA VAL A 53 -0.21 -1.12 5.69
C VAL A 53 0.32 -1.97 6.84
N VAL A 54 1.18 -2.93 6.53
CA VAL A 54 1.71 -3.91 7.48
C VAL A 54 3.11 -3.50 7.90
N LEU A 55 3.30 -3.19 9.19
CA LEU A 55 4.65 -2.99 9.74
C LEU A 55 5.38 -4.35 9.79
N GLY A 56 6.42 -4.55 8.97
CA GLY A 56 7.08 -5.84 8.82
C GLY A 56 8.18 -6.15 9.83
N GLU A 57 8.84 -5.11 10.34
CA GLU A 57 10.01 -5.22 11.22
C GLU A 57 9.84 -6.19 12.42
N PRO A 58 8.79 -6.06 13.26
CA PRO A 58 8.62 -6.93 14.43
C PRO A 58 7.99 -8.30 14.11
N LYS A 59 7.54 -8.54 12.88
CA LYS A 59 6.75 -9.73 12.54
C LYS A 59 7.62 -10.93 12.15
N THR A 60 7.20 -12.13 12.51
CA THR A 60 7.82 -13.36 12.02
C THR A 60 7.44 -13.61 10.55
N VAL A 61 8.16 -14.50 9.89
CA VAL A 61 7.87 -14.88 8.49
C VAL A 61 6.47 -15.50 8.37
N GLU A 62 6.08 -16.34 9.33
CA GLU A 62 4.77 -17.01 9.36
C GLU A 62 3.64 -15.99 9.50
N GLN A 63 3.81 -15.01 10.40
CA GLN A 63 2.84 -13.93 10.57
C GLN A 63 2.72 -13.08 9.30
N LEU A 64 3.83 -12.77 8.64
CA LEU A 64 3.84 -12.03 7.38
C LEU A 64 3.11 -12.81 6.28
N LEU A 65 3.40 -14.09 6.11
CA LEU A 65 2.76 -14.93 5.10
C LEU A 65 1.24 -15.02 5.33
N GLY A 66 0.80 -15.18 6.57
CA GLY A 66 -0.62 -15.22 6.92
C GLY A 66 -1.33 -13.89 6.68
N ILE A 67 -0.73 -12.76 7.10
CA ILE A 67 -1.29 -11.43 6.88
C ILE A 67 -1.37 -11.10 5.39
N VAL A 68 -0.27 -11.28 4.66
CA VAL A 68 -0.22 -11.00 3.22
C VAL A 68 -1.19 -11.92 2.47
N GLY A 69 -1.25 -13.21 2.82
CA GLY A 69 -2.21 -14.16 2.25
C GLY A 69 -3.65 -13.70 2.40
N ALA A 70 -4.05 -13.32 3.62
CA ALA A 70 -5.41 -12.85 3.91
C ALA A 70 -5.77 -11.57 3.12
N LEU A 71 -4.82 -10.63 2.98
CA LEU A 71 -5.03 -9.41 2.19
C LEU A 71 -5.11 -9.72 0.68
N VAL A 72 -4.29 -10.65 0.19
CA VAL A 72 -4.27 -11.07 -1.22
C VAL A 72 -5.57 -11.76 -1.61
N GLU A 73 -6.09 -12.66 -0.77
CA GLU A 73 -7.38 -13.35 -0.99
C GLU A 73 -8.55 -12.37 -1.08
N ARG A 74 -8.49 -11.29 -0.30
CA ARG A 74 -9.48 -10.19 -0.32
C ARG A 74 -9.28 -9.20 -1.47
N LYS A 75 -8.35 -9.48 -2.36
CA LYS A 75 -7.97 -8.65 -3.52
C LYS A 75 -7.55 -7.22 -3.17
N GLN A 76 -6.91 -7.04 -2.02
CA GLN A 76 -6.43 -5.74 -1.57
C GLN A 76 -4.98 -5.52 -1.98
N THR A 77 -4.62 -4.27 -2.26
CA THR A 77 -3.20 -3.89 -2.40
C THR A 77 -2.50 -4.15 -1.07
N VAL A 78 -1.31 -4.73 -1.11
CA VAL A 78 -0.50 -5.03 0.07
C VAL A 78 0.72 -4.14 0.08
N LEU A 79 0.96 -3.51 1.23
CA LEU A 79 2.21 -2.82 1.54
C LEU A 79 2.75 -3.36 2.86
N VAL A 80 3.95 -3.92 2.83
CA VAL A 80 4.70 -4.31 4.04
C VAL A 80 5.93 -3.41 4.14
N THR A 81 5.99 -2.57 5.17
CA THR A 81 7.06 -1.58 5.35
C THR A 81 8.13 -2.05 6.34
N ARG A 82 9.30 -1.40 6.29
CA ARG A 82 10.49 -1.73 7.14
C ARG A 82 10.88 -3.20 7.09
N LEU A 83 10.67 -3.83 5.93
CA LEU A 83 10.89 -5.25 5.75
C LEU A 83 12.37 -5.57 5.52
N GLN A 84 12.87 -6.54 6.27
CA GLN A 84 14.25 -7.02 6.11
C GLN A 84 14.39 -7.91 4.87
N PRO A 85 15.55 -7.89 4.18
CA PRO A 85 15.74 -8.61 2.92
C PRO A 85 15.45 -10.12 3.00
N ASP A 86 15.88 -10.78 4.07
CA ASP A 86 15.64 -12.20 4.35
C ASP A 86 14.14 -12.54 4.38
N LYS A 87 13.33 -11.72 5.06
CA LYS A 87 11.87 -11.89 5.11
C LYS A 87 11.22 -11.54 3.77
N ALA A 88 11.80 -10.60 3.03
CA ALA A 88 11.30 -10.20 1.71
C ALA A 88 11.45 -11.30 0.66
N GLU A 89 12.57 -12.02 0.66
CA GLU A 89 12.79 -13.15 -0.24
C GLU A 89 11.71 -14.23 -0.10
N VAL A 90 11.30 -14.52 1.14
CA VAL A 90 10.22 -15.47 1.42
C VAL A 90 8.88 -14.96 0.88
N LEU A 91 8.57 -13.67 1.07
CA LEU A 91 7.34 -13.08 0.55
C LEU A 91 7.30 -13.06 -0.99
N VAL A 92 8.39 -12.69 -1.65
CA VAL A 92 8.49 -12.69 -3.12
C VAL A 92 8.35 -14.12 -3.67
N SER A 93 8.97 -15.10 -3.01
CA SER A 93 8.86 -16.52 -3.39
C SER A 93 7.42 -17.03 -3.27
N ARG A 94 6.70 -16.66 -2.21
CA ARG A 94 5.30 -17.07 -2.01
C ARG A 94 4.33 -16.32 -2.90
N PHE A 95 4.58 -15.04 -3.14
CA PHE A 95 3.70 -14.12 -3.86
C PHE A 95 4.46 -13.50 -5.04
N PRO A 96 4.63 -14.24 -6.15
CA PRO A 96 5.51 -13.85 -7.27
C PRO A 96 5.07 -12.60 -8.04
N LYS A 97 3.85 -12.10 -7.79
CA LYS A 97 3.36 -10.82 -8.34
C LYS A 97 3.76 -9.61 -7.47
N GLY A 98 4.25 -9.85 -6.27
CA GLY A 98 4.76 -8.81 -5.39
C GLY A 98 6.18 -8.42 -5.76
N LEU A 99 6.53 -7.18 -5.47
CA LEU A 99 7.83 -6.58 -5.72
C LEU A 99 8.42 -6.13 -4.39
N TYR A 100 9.70 -6.42 -4.18
CA TYR A 100 10.46 -5.89 -3.06
C TYR A 100 11.32 -4.71 -3.52
N HIS A 101 11.20 -3.59 -2.82
CA HIS A 101 11.97 -2.38 -3.02
C HIS A 101 13.03 -2.29 -1.91
N PRO A 102 14.30 -2.64 -2.16
CA PRO A 102 15.31 -2.77 -1.13
C PRO A 102 15.65 -1.43 -0.44
N VAL A 103 15.69 -0.34 -1.21
CA VAL A 103 16.00 1.00 -0.67
C VAL A 103 14.88 1.50 0.25
N ALA A 104 13.62 1.32 -0.15
CA ALA A 104 12.44 1.64 0.65
C ALA A 104 12.21 0.65 1.80
N ARG A 105 12.83 -0.54 1.74
CA ARG A 105 12.49 -1.70 2.58
C ARG A 105 10.99 -2.01 2.56
N ILE A 106 10.39 -1.97 1.37
CA ILE A 106 8.95 -2.23 1.16
C ILE A 106 8.75 -3.46 0.28
N PHE A 107 7.89 -4.39 0.73
CA PHE A 107 7.23 -5.33 -0.17
C PHE A 107 5.86 -4.77 -0.59
N HIS A 108 5.62 -4.74 -1.89
CA HIS A 108 4.42 -4.17 -2.49
C HIS A 108 3.78 -5.17 -3.45
N LEU A 109 2.49 -5.42 -3.29
CA LEU A 109 1.68 -6.16 -4.25
C LEU A 109 0.45 -5.35 -4.60
N LYS A 110 0.44 -4.77 -5.81
CA LYS A 110 -0.64 -3.90 -6.27
C LYS A 110 -1.87 -4.72 -6.68
N GLN A 111 -3.02 -4.35 -6.13
CA GLN A 111 -4.32 -4.86 -6.56
C GLN A 111 -5.35 -3.73 -6.70
N GLY A 112 -6.04 -3.69 -7.84
CA GLY A 112 -7.05 -2.67 -8.13
C GLY A 112 -6.61 -1.67 -9.20
N LYS A 113 -7.41 -0.62 -9.39
CA LYS A 113 -7.22 0.37 -10.46
C LYS A 113 -6.23 1.46 -10.05
N VAL A 114 -5.46 1.92 -11.03
CA VAL A 114 -4.59 3.10 -10.93
C VAL A 114 -5.45 4.34 -10.75
N ARG A 115 -5.02 5.27 -9.89
CA ARG A 115 -5.65 6.58 -9.68
C ARG A 115 -4.88 7.65 -10.45
N SER A 116 -5.50 8.79 -10.71
CA SER A 116 -4.84 9.93 -11.36
C SER A 116 -4.24 10.87 -10.32
N GLY A 117 -3.02 11.32 -10.55
CA GLY A 117 -2.32 12.30 -9.72
C GLY A 117 -0.82 12.15 -9.87
N LYS A 118 -0.11 13.28 -9.94
CA LYS A 118 1.36 13.35 -9.98
C LYS A 118 1.89 13.88 -8.65
N VAL A 119 2.82 13.16 -8.04
CA VAL A 119 3.47 13.54 -6.77
C VAL A 119 4.97 13.68 -7.00
N ALA A 120 5.55 14.83 -6.62
CA ALA A 120 6.99 14.99 -6.57
C ALA A 120 7.51 14.51 -5.21
N ILE A 121 8.52 13.66 -5.19
CA ILE A 121 9.25 13.25 -4.00
C ILE A 121 10.64 13.88 -4.09
N VAL A 122 10.94 14.79 -3.18
CA VAL A 122 12.13 15.65 -3.25
C VAL A 122 13.03 15.39 -2.06
N THR A 123 14.33 15.23 -2.27
CA THR A 123 15.31 15.16 -1.17
C THR A 123 16.29 16.32 -1.16
N ALA A 124 16.68 16.74 0.04
CA ALA A 124 17.75 17.72 0.19
C ALA A 124 19.12 17.10 -0.09
N GLY A 125 19.40 15.91 0.46
CA GLY A 125 20.63 15.17 0.27
C GLY A 125 20.41 13.71 -0.14
N THR A 126 21.50 12.98 -0.34
CA THR A 126 21.45 11.53 -0.64
C THR A 126 21.10 10.68 0.59
N SER A 127 21.38 11.18 1.80
CA SER A 127 21.04 10.52 3.07
C SER A 127 19.54 10.35 3.28
N ASP A 128 18.74 11.21 2.66
CA ASP A 128 17.27 11.19 2.76
C ASP A 128 16.61 10.18 1.81
N ILE A 129 17.36 9.62 0.86
CA ILE A 129 16.84 8.76 -0.21
C ILE A 129 16.07 7.54 0.33
N PRO A 130 16.51 6.83 1.38
CA PRO A 130 15.75 5.69 1.91
C PRO A 130 14.33 6.06 2.35
N VAL A 131 14.18 7.22 3.01
CA VAL A 131 12.87 7.72 3.46
C VAL A 131 12.05 8.23 2.28
N ALA A 132 12.69 8.88 1.31
CA ALA A 132 12.03 9.31 0.07
C ALA A 132 11.52 8.13 -0.76
N GLU A 133 12.27 7.04 -0.86
CA GLU A 133 11.83 5.82 -1.55
C GLU A 133 10.65 5.16 -0.82
N GLU A 134 10.59 5.21 0.52
CA GLU A 134 9.40 4.76 1.27
C GLU A 134 8.15 5.56 0.86
N ALA A 135 8.26 6.88 0.78
CA ALA A 135 7.18 7.76 0.34
C ALA A 135 6.80 7.51 -1.13
N ALA A 136 7.80 7.34 -2.01
CA ALA A 136 7.59 7.11 -3.43
C ALA A 136 6.83 5.81 -3.70
N VAL A 137 7.29 4.69 -3.14
CA VAL A 137 6.64 3.38 -3.31
C VAL A 137 5.23 3.38 -2.73
N THR A 138 5.04 4.06 -1.59
CA THR A 138 3.71 4.23 -0.98
C THR A 138 2.76 4.98 -1.91
N ALA A 139 3.20 6.09 -2.51
CA ALA A 139 2.38 6.86 -3.45
C ALA A 139 2.06 6.06 -4.73
N GLU A 140 3.01 5.30 -5.28
CA GLU A 140 2.80 4.42 -6.44
C GLU A 140 1.80 3.29 -6.16
N ALA A 141 1.86 2.73 -4.96
CA ALA A 141 0.92 1.72 -4.47
C ALA A 141 -0.49 2.29 -4.27
N MET A 142 -0.61 3.56 -3.85
CA MET A 142 -1.87 4.29 -3.82
C MET A 142 -2.37 4.71 -5.22
N GLY A 143 -1.54 4.52 -6.25
CA GLY A 143 -1.88 4.70 -7.64
C GLY A 143 -1.39 6.00 -8.26
N ALA A 144 -0.63 6.84 -7.56
CA ALA A 144 -0.07 8.06 -8.11
C ALA A 144 1.09 7.79 -9.08
N GLU A 145 1.28 8.69 -10.03
CA GLU A 145 2.53 8.84 -10.77
C GLU A 145 3.53 9.61 -9.91
N VAL A 146 4.74 9.09 -9.75
CA VAL A 146 5.75 9.67 -8.86
C VAL A 146 6.93 10.21 -9.67
N ARG A 147 7.26 11.48 -9.41
CA ARG A 147 8.49 12.13 -9.88
C ARG A 147 9.50 12.19 -8.73
N ARG A 148 10.64 11.54 -8.91
CA ARG A 148 11.71 11.46 -7.92
C ARG A 148 12.77 12.52 -8.23
N VAL A 149 12.98 13.47 -7.32
CA VAL A 149 13.91 14.60 -7.48
C VAL A 149 14.89 14.59 -6.30
N TYR A 150 16.03 13.94 -6.47
CA TYR A 150 16.98 13.71 -5.37
C TYR A 150 18.14 14.71 -5.35
N ASP A 151 18.67 14.94 -4.14
CA ASP A 151 19.89 15.70 -3.86
C ASP A 151 19.89 17.14 -4.41
N VAL A 152 18.82 17.89 -4.09
CA VAL A 152 18.64 19.27 -4.60
C VAL A 152 18.80 20.37 -3.56
N GLY A 153 19.05 20.03 -2.29
CA GLY A 153 19.01 20.98 -1.16
C GLY A 153 20.37 21.40 -0.58
N VAL A 154 21.34 20.50 -0.48
CA VAL A 154 22.54 20.77 0.36
C VAL A 154 23.57 21.70 -0.29
N ALA A 155 23.74 21.68 -1.61
CA ALA A 155 24.81 22.40 -2.31
C ALA A 155 24.31 23.49 -3.28
N GLY A 156 23.34 24.29 -2.81
CA GLY A 156 22.91 25.54 -3.44
C GLY A 156 21.56 25.47 -4.16
N ILE A 157 20.76 26.52 -3.94
CA ILE A 157 19.36 26.65 -4.40
C ILE A 157 19.16 26.48 -5.91
N HIS A 158 20.21 26.70 -6.70
CA HIS A 158 20.21 26.54 -8.14
C HIS A 158 19.90 25.11 -8.60
N ARG A 159 20.25 24.08 -7.81
CA ARG A 159 19.90 22.68 -8.11
C ARG A 159 18.40 22.45 -8.07
N LEU A 160 17.74 22.97 -7.04
CA LEU A 160 16.29 22.94 -6.90
C LEU A 160 15.61 23.76 -8.00
N LEU A 161 16.08 25.00 -8.24
CA LEU A 161 15.48 25.88 -9.25
C LEU A 161 15.54 25.29 -10.66
N ARG A 162 16.60 24.51 -10.98
CA ARG A 162 16.70 23.79 -12.27
C ARG A 162 15.62 22.71 -12.43
N ARG A 163 15.04 22.20 -11.36
CA ARG A 163 13.97 21.19 -11.36
C ARG A 163 12.59 21.78 -11.07
N ARG A 164 12.47 23.12 -11.02
CA ARG A 164 11.23 23.82 -10.66
C ARG A 164 10.04 23.40 -11.51
N GLU A 165 10.21 23.37 -12.83
CA GLU A 165 9.11 23.05 -13.75
C GLU A 165 8.58 21.64 -13.52
N GLU A 166 9.47 20.65 -13.41
CA GLU A 166 9.08 19.26 -13.10
C GLU A 166 8.34 19.13 -11.76
N ILE A 167 8.76 19.86 -10.73
CA ILE A 167 8.07 19.87 -9.44
C ILE A 167 6.70 20.54 -9.56
N GLN A 168 6.59 21.62 -10.33
CA GLN A 168 5.34 22.37 -10.53
C GLN A 168 4.33 21.64 -11.41
N GLU A 169 4.75 20.68 -12.25
CA GLU A 169 3.85 19.78 -12.97
C GLU A 169 3.13 18.77 -12.05
N CYS A 170 3.65 18.56 -10.83
CA CYS A 170 3.02 17.72 -9.83
C CYS A 170 1.94 18.47 -9.06
N HIS A 171 0.94 17.73 -8.57
CA HIS A 171 -0.15 18.31 -7.78
C HIS A 171 0.25 18.51 -6.32
N VAL A 172 1.21 17.69 -5.85
CA VAL A 172 1.72 17.69 -4.48
C VAL A 172 3.22 17.40 -4.53
N ALA A 173 3.98 18.04 -3.63
CA ALA A 173 5.37 17.70 -3.37
C ALA A 173 5.53 17.20 -1.93
N VAL A 174 6.22 16.07 -1.76
CA VAL A 174 6.69 15.55 -0.47
C VAL A 174 8.18 15.82 -0.41
N VAL A 175 8.61 16.62 0.56
CA VAL A 175 10.02 17.00 0.73
C VAL A 175 10.58 16.29 1.96
N VAL A 176 11.68 15.58 1.78
CA VAL A 176 12.41 14.88 2.84
C VAL A 176 13.77 15.56 3.01
N ALA A 177 14.02 16.07 4.21
CA ALA A 177 15.27 16.72 4.60
C ALA A 177 15.47 16.55 6.11
N GLY A 178 16.71 16.31 6.52
CA GLY A 178 17.12 16.17 7.92
C GLY A 178 18.57 16.57 8.14
#